data_AF-A0A0L9U5X0-F1
#
_entry.id   AF-A0A0L9U5X0-F1
#
_cell.length_a   1.000
_cell.length_b   1.000
_cell.length_c   1.000
_cell.angle_alpha   90.00
_cell.angle_beta   90.00
_cell.angle_gamma   90.00
#
_symmetry.space_group_name_H-M   'P 1'
#
loop_
_entity.id
_entity.type
_entity.pdbx_description
1 polymer ?
#
loop_
_entity_poly.entity_id
_entity_poly.type
_entity_poly.pdbx_seq_one_letter_code
_entity_poly.pdbx_strand_id
1 'polypeptide(L)' 'EFLQLSKDDYFAKNNEFAAWLKEEKNVFFSDLLSESAHELFTDFVKAWNKGKLDSHYYEGIASGPRTSHNWKIKK' A
#
# COMPACT_ATOMS: atom_id res chain seq x y z
N GLU A 1 -2.83 8.69 -18.49
CA GLU A 1 -3.34 9.69 -17.53
C GLU A 1 -2.98 9.25 -16.12
N PHE A 2 -2.43 10.14 -15.30
CA PHE A 2 -2.22 9.85 -13.88
C PHE A 2 -3.56 10.00 -13.17
N LEU A 3 -4.12 8.89 -12.71
CA LEU A 3 -5.30 8.92 -11.85
C LEU A 3 -4.86 9.51 -10.51
N GLN A 4 -5.40 10.68 -10.19
CA GLN A 4 -5.23 11.29 -8.88
C GLN A 4 -5.85 10.37 -7.85
N LEU A 5 -5.07 10.01 -6.84
CA LEU A 5 -5.53 9.11 -5.78
C LEU A 5 -6.34 9.93 -4.76
N SER A 6 -7.41 9.34 -4.22
CA SER A 6 -8.17 9.93 -3.11
C SER A 6 -8.13 9.04 -1.88
N LYS A 7 -8.55 9.57 -0.73
CA LYS A 7 -8.74 8.79 0.51
C LYS A 7 -9.70 7.63 0.35
N ASP A 8 -10.68 7.74 -0.55
CA ASP A 8 -11.60 6.66 -0.88
C ASP A 8 -10.88 5.43 -1.49
N ASP A 9 -9.75 5.63 -2.17
CA ASP A 9 -8.96 4.55 -2.77
C ASP A 9 -8.08 3.79 -1.75
N TYR A 10 -8.22 4.08 -0.46
CA TYR A 10 -7.44 3.47 0.62
C TYR A 10 -7.37 1.95 0.53
N PHE A 11 -8.51 1.29 0.31
CA PHE A 11 -8.56 -0.17 0.20
C PHE A 11 -8.07 -0.68 -1.15
N ALA A 12 -8.35 0.04 -2.23
CA ALA A 12 -7.91 -0.34 -3.58
C ALA A 12 -6.38 -0.27 -3.72
N LYS A 13 -5.75 0.64 -2.98
CA LYS A 13 -4.32 0.97 -3.04
C LYS A 13 -3.54 0.52 -1.81
N ASN A 14 -4.13 -0.37 -1.02
CA ASN A 14 -3.51 -0.90 0.20
C ASN A 14 -2.19 -1.64 -0.08
N ASN A 15 -2.04 -2.31 -1.23
CA ASN A 15 -0.78 -2.99 -1.57
C ASN A 15 0.35 -1.99 -1.79
N GLU A 16 0.10 -0.96 -2.61
CA GLU A 16 1.04 0.12 -2.88
C GLU A 16 1.36 0.91 -1.61
N PHE A 17 0.34 1.20 -0.80
CA PHE A 17 0.52 1.87 0.48
C PHE A 17 1.36 1.03 1.46
N ALA A 18 1.12 -0.28 1.57
CA ALA A 18 1.90 -1.16 2.43
C ALA A 18 3.36 -1.28 1.99
N ALA A 19 3.64 -1.28 0.69
CA ALA A 19 5.00 -1.25 0.17
C ALA A 19 5.69 0.08 0.50
N TRP A 20 5.00 1.21 0.27
CA TRP A 20 5.53 2.53 0.61
C TRP A 20 5.83 2.68 2.10
N LEU A 21 4.95 2.17 2.97
CA LEU A 21 5.18 2.12 4.42
C LEU A 21 6.43 1.31 4.78
N LYS A 22 6.70 0.21 4.09
CA LYS A 22 7.88 -0.62 4.33
C LYS A 22 9.17 0.03 3.81
N GLU A 23 9.11 0.73 2.68
CA GLU A 23 10.28 1.36 2.08
C GLU A 23 10.63 2.71 2.71
N GLU A 24 9.66 3.59 2.88
CA GLU A 24 9.86 4.95 3.40
C GLU A 24 9.94 4.97 4.93
N LYS A 25 9.05 4.21 5.59
CA LYS A 25 8.87 4.26 7.06
C LYS A 25 9.40 3.02 7.77
N ASN A 26 9.75 1.96 7.03
CA ASN A 26 10.13 0.66 7.57
C ASN A 26 9.13 0.07 8.58
N VAL A 27 7.85 0.39 8.42
CA VAL A 27 6.76 -0.10 9.27
C VAL A 27 5.81 -0.97 8.46
N PHE A 28 5.17 -1.91 9.15
CA PHE A 28 4.14 -2.76 8.56
C PHE A 28 2.78 -2.17 8.86
N PHE A 29 1.84 -2.34 7.92
CA PHE A 29 0.45 -1.97 8.14
C PHE A 29 -0.14 -2.63 9.40
N SER A 30 0.27 -3.86 9.72
CA SER A 30 -0.16 -4.59 10.92
C SER A 30 0.31 -3.97 12.24
N ASP A 31 1.37 -3.16 12.21
CA ASP A 31 1.92 -2.46 13.37
C ASP A 31 1.31 -1.04 13.51
N LEU A 32 0.64 -0.55 12.47
CA LEU A 32 0.04 0.77 12.44
C LEU A 32 -1.37 0.78 13.00
N LEU A 33 -1.65 1.82 13.78
CA LEU A 33 -3.00 2.17 14.21
C LEU A 33 -3.78 2.79 13.03
N SER A 34 -5.10 2.59 13.03
CA SER A 34 -5.98 3.10 11.97
C SER A 34 -5.86 4.61 11.76
N GLU A 35 -5.64 5.38 12.84
CA GLU A 35 -5.45 6.83 12.78
C GLU A 35 -4.16 7.19 12.05
N SER A 36 -3.03 6.60 12.47
CA SER A 36 -1.72 6.80 11.83
C SER A 36 -1.71 6.34 10.38
N ALA A 37 -2.40 5.24 10.06
CA ALA A 37 -2.53 4.77 8.69
C ALA A 37 -3.27 5.79 7.81
N HIS A 38 -4.31 6.46 8.33
CA HIS A 38 -5.02 7.51 7.60
C HIS A 38 -4.17 8.78 7.39
N GLU A 39 -3.38 9.18 8.38
CA GLU A 39 -2.44 10.30 8.25
C GLU A 39 -1.37 10.02 7.20
N LEU A 40 -0.73 8.85 7.29
CA LEU A 40 0.28 8.39 6.34
C LEU A 40 -0.30 8.22 4.94
N PHE A 41 -1.53 7.74 4.82
CA PHE A 41 -2.19 7.64 3.53
C PHE A 41 -2.43 9.01 2.91
N THR A 42 -2.72 10.03 3.72
CA THR A 42 -2.85 11.41 3.23
C THR A 42 -1.53 11.92 2.65
N ASP A 43 -0.41 11.58 3.30
CA ASP A 43 0.93 11.93 2.81
C ASP A 43 1.29 11.16 1.53
N PHE A 44 0.97 9.87 1.49
CA PHE A 44 1.11 9.03 0.31
C PHE A 44 0.32 9.58 -0.89
N VAL A 45 -0.95 9.96 -0.69
CA VAL A 45 -1.80 10.58 -1.73
C VAL A 45 -1.16 11.88 -2.24
N LYS A 46 -0.60 12.71 -1.36
CA LYS A 46 0.10 13.93 -1.76
C LYS A 46 1.37 13.62 -2.56
N ALA A 47 2.14 12.61 -2.16
CA ALA A 47 3.34 12.17 -2.89
C ALA A 47 2.98 11.59 -4.26
N TRP A 48 1.90 10.81 -4.33
CA TRP A 48 1.34 10.24 -5.54
C TRP A 48 0.89 11.31 -6.54
N ASN A 49 0.10 12.27 -6.07
CA ASN A 49 -0.39 13.38 -6.89
C ASN A 49 0.74 14.32 -7.32
N LYS A 50 1.84 14.38 -6.56
CA LYS A 50 3.06 15.10 -6.96
C LYS A 50 3.95 14.34 -7.95
N GLY A 51 3.66 13.08 -8.26
CA GLY A 51 4.54 12.25 -9.09
C GLY A 51 5.90 11.98 -8.44
N LYS A 52 5.97 12.02 -7.10
CA LYS A 52 7.20 11.80 -6.34
C LYS A 52 7.46 10.33 -6.04
N LEU A 53 6.44 9.49 -6.23
CA LEU A 53 6.57 8.06 -6.14
C LEU A 53 7.21 7.52 -7.41
N ASP A 54 7.93 6.43 -7.26
CA ASP A 54 8.62 5.78 -8.37
C ASP A 54 7.60 5.04 -9.27
N SER A 55 7.93 4.86 -10.56
CA SER A 55 6.98 4.38 -11.57
C SER A 55 6.38 3.01 -11.21
N HIS A 56 7.12 2.19 -10.45
CA HIS A 56 6.68 0.87 -10.00
C HIS A 56 5.44 0.90 -9.08
N TYR A 57 5.20 2.01 -8.38
CA TYR A 57 3.98 2.18 -7.58
C TYR A 57 2.74 2.35 -8.49
N TYR A 58 2.92 2.94 -9.68
CA TYR A 58 1.83 3.22 -10.62
C TYR A 58 1.46 2.02 -11.49
N GLU A 59 2.42 1.13 -11.74
CA GLU A 59 2.22 -0.11 -12.52
C GLU A 59 1.51 -1.22 -11.73
N GLY A 60 1.30 -0.99 -10.43
CA GLY A 60 0.70 -1.94 -9.50
C GLY A 60 1.79 -2.83 -8.89
N ILE A 61 2.03 -2.63 -7.59
CA ILE A 61 2.96 -3.49 -6.86
C ILE A 61 2.30 -4.86 -6.75
N ALA A 62 2.76 -5.79 -7.57
CA ALA A 62 2.50 -7.20 -7.39
C ALA A 62 3.10 -7.58 -6.02
N SER A 63 2.25 -7.53 -4.98
CA SER A 63 2.56 -8.09 -3.67
C SER A 63 3.23 -9.43 -3.92
N GLY A 64 4.51 -9.55 -3.51
CA GLY A 64 5.36 -10.69 -3.85
C GLY A 64 4.60 -12.01 -3.66
N PRO A 65 4.92 -13.05 -4.45
CA PRO A 65 4.05 -14.19 -4.72
C PRO A 65 3.32 -14.60 -3.44
N ARG A 66 1.99 -14.40 -3.42
CA ARG A 66 1.13 -14.87 -2.33
C ARG A 66 1.49 -16.32 -2.10
N THR A 67 2.20 -16.60 -1.02
CA THR A 67 2.61 -17.95 -0.68
C THR A 67 1.34 -18.73 -0.55
N SER A 68 1.13 -19.66 -1.49
CA SER A 68 0.00 -20.57 -1.52
C SER A 68 0.17 -21.53 -0.34
N HIS A 69 -0.10 -21.05 0.86
CA HIS A 69 -0.08 -21.84 2.07
C HIS A 69 -1.25 -22.81 1.95
N ASN A 70 -0.94 -24.02 1.47
CA ASN A 70 -1.89 -25.12 1.45
C ASN A 70 -2.09 -25.57 2.90
N TRP A 71 -3.09 -24.99 3.56
CA TRP A 71 -3.48 -25.42 4.89
C TRP A 71 -4.06 -26.82 4.73
N LYS A 72 -3.29 -27.83 5.11
CA LYS A 72 -3.73 -29.23 5.14
C LYS A 72 -4.73 -29.41 6.29
N ILE A 73 -5.92 -28.83 6.14
CA ILE A 73 -7.04 -29.07 7.05
C ILE A 73 -7.53 -30.48 6.73
N LYS A 74 -7.05 -31.46 7.51
CA LYS A 74 -7.52 -32.84 7.44
C LYS A 74 -8.89 -32.90 8.11
N LYS A 75 -9.89 -33.42 7.39
CA LYS A 75 -11.22 -33.77 7.93
C LYS A 75 -11.14 -35.03 8.78
#